data_AF-A0A1V5ZNB3-F1
#
_entry.id   AF-A0A1V5ZNB3-F1
#
_cell.length_a   1.000
_cell.length_b   1.000
_cell.length_c   1.000
_cell.angle_alpha   90.00
_cell.angle_beta   90.00
_cell.angle_gamma   90.00
#
_symmetry.space_group_name_H-M   'P 1'
#
loop_
_entity.id
_entity.type
_entity.pdbx_description
1 polymer ?
#
loop_
_entity_poly.entity_id
_entity_poly.type
_entity_poly.pdbx_seq_one_letter_code
_entity_poly.pdbx_strand_id
1 'polypeptide(L)'
;MNIFRGSGLNGFLSMKFIDKSPLLQNVQTVRPLLSFTKIQIEEFCSKFNVPFFVDQTNLDSSTSLRNKIRLELFPQFEKLSNTKESFYQSMLNIYSELENLENLDL
;
A
#
# COMPACT_ATOMS: atom_id res chain seq x y z
N MET A 1 7.30 -0.96 -2.13
CA MET A 1 7.89 -1.87 -3.14
C MET A 1 9.23 -2.37 -2.66
N ASN A 2 9.26 -2.88 -1.42
CA ASN A 2 10.52 -3.36 -0.85
C ASN A 2 10.82 -4.77 -1.38
N ILE A 3 9.79 -5.53 -1.76
CA ILE A 3 9.88 -6.85 -2.39
C ILE A 3 10.82 -6.86 -3.60
N PHE A 4 10.68 -5.90 -4.52
CA PHE A 4 11.54 -5.82 -5.73
C PHE A 4 13.00 -5.44 -5.44
N ARG A 5 13.34 -5.07 -4.20
CA ARG A 5 14.70 -4.72 -3.78
C ARG A 5 15.36 -5.80 -2.92
N GLY A 6 14.69 -6.95 -2.76
CA GLY A 6 15.07 -7.96 -1.76
C GLY A 6 14.67 -7.49 -0.37
N SER A 7 13.59 -8.06 0.18
CA SER A 7 13.14 -7.71 1.52
C SER A 7 12.67 -8.92 2.30
N GLY A 8 13.02 -8.97 3.59
CA GLY A 8 12.42 -9.91 4.54
C GLY A 8 10.95 -9.56 4.84
N LEU A 9 10.36 -10.25 5.82
CA LEU A 9 8.96 -10.10 6.24
C LEU A 9 8.52 -8.65 6.42
N ASN A 10 9.32 -7.81 7.09
CA ASN A 10 8.98 -6.39 7.28
C ASN A 10 8.85 -5.59 5.97
N GLY A 11 9.57 -5.95 4.92
CA GLY A 11 9.40 -5.30 3.61
C GLY A 11 8.30 -5.94 2.76
N PHE A 12 7.91 -7.18 3.06
CA PHE A 12 6.72 -7.82 2.49
C PHE A 12 5.44 -7.18 3.05
N LEU A 13 5.38 -6.98 4.37
CA LEU A 13 4.27 -6.39 5.13
C LEU A 13 4.03 -4.89 4.87
N SER A 14 4.53 -4.36 3.74
CA SER A 14 4.25 -3.01 3.24
C SER A 14 4.21 -1.92 4.32
N MET A 15 3.16 -1.09 4.37
CA MET A 15 3.03 0.04 5.28
C MET A 15 2.10 -0.34 6.43
N LYS A 16 2.46 0.01 7.67
CA LYS A 16 1.57 -0.10 8.83
C LYS A 16 0.64 1.12 8.93
N PHE A 17 -0.52 0.93 9.55
CA PHE A 17 -1.50 1.99 9.80
C PHE A 17 -0.92 3.10 10.70
N ILE A 18 -0.23 2.71 11.77
CA ILE A 18 0.56 3.60 12.63
C ILE A 18 2.00 3.09 12.63
N ASP A 19 2.95 4.00 12.43
CA ASP A 19 4.38 3.67 12.47
C ASP A 19 5.20 4.87 12.96
N LYS A 20 6.47 4.65 13.33
CA LYS A 20 7.40 5.75 13.63
C LYS A 20 7.60 6.60 12.36
N SER A 21 7.67 7.92 12.54
CA SER A 21 7.92 8.83 11.41
C SER A 21 9.33 8.61 10.87
N PRO A 22 9.49 8.37 9.55
CA PRO A 22 10.80 8.24 8.95
C PRO A 22 11.55 9.58 8.85
N LEU A 23 10.84 10.71 9.02
CA LEU A 23 11.38 12.05 8.83
C LEU A 23 11.55 12.82 10.15
N LEU A 24 10.80 12.45 11.20
CA LEU A 24 10.73 13.19 12.45
C LEU A 24 11.01 12.25 13.63
N GLN A 25 11.94 12.65 14.50
CA GLN A 25 12.24 11.89 15.72
C GLN A 25 11.07 12.00 16.71
N ASN A 26 10.77 10.89 17.41
CA ASN A 26 9.73 10.80 18.44
C ASN A 26 8.30 11.15 17.97
N VAL A 27 8.04 11.13 16.67
CA VAL A 27 6.70 11.35 16.09
C VAL A 27 6.20 10.07 15.45
N GLN A 28 4.91 9.81 15.54
CA GLN A 28 4.25 8.72 14.83
C GLN A 28 3.56 9.24 13.56
N THR A 29 3.63 8.47 12.48
CA THR A 29 2.86 8.69 11.25
C THR A 29 1.62 7.81 11.29
N VAL A 30 0.44 8.44 11.20
CA VAL A 30 -0.84 7.75 11.06
C VAL A 30 -1.28 7.81 9.59
N ARG A 31 -1.77 6.70 9.04
CA ARG A 31 -2.21 6.58 7.64
C ARG A 31 -3.68 6.15 7.55
N PRO A 32 -4.65 7.04 7.86
CA PRO A 32 -6.07 6.68 7.94
C PRO A 32 -6.65 6.12 6.64
N LEU A 33 -6.12 6.58 5.50
CA LEU A 33 -6.61 6.20 4.18
C LEU A 33 -6.06 4.85 3.68
N LEU A 34 -5.21 4.17 4.46
CA LEU A 34 -4.55 2.94 4.02
C LEU A 34 -5.54 1.78 3.77
N SER A 35 -6.66 1.75 4.49
CA SER A 35 -7.71 0.74 4.36
C SER A 35 -8.68 0.99 3.21
N PHE A 36 -8.53 2.10 2.48
CA PHE A 36 -9.44 2.50 1.42
C PHE A 36 -8.78 2.32 0.05
N THR A 37 -9.55 1.80 -0.90
CA THR A 37 -9.11 1.72 -2.29
C THR A 37 -9.14 3.11 -2.93
N LYS A 38 -8.35 3.29 -4.00
CA LYS A 38 -8.34 4.54 -4.77
C LYS A 38 -9.73 4.89 -5.32
N ILE A 39 -10.48 3.89 -5.78
CA ILE A 39 -11.84 4.03 -6.32
C ILE A 39 -12.78 4.59 -5.24
N GLN A 40 -12.79 3.99 -4.04
CA GLN A 40 -13.62 4.48 -2.92
C GLN A 40 -13.32 5.94 -2.56
N ILE A 41 -12.04 6.34 -2.58
CA ILE A 41 -11.64 7.72 -2.31
C ILE A 41 -12.14 8.66 -3.41
N GLU A 42 -12.03 8.28 -4.68
CA GLU A 42 -12.51 9.08 -5.81
C GLU A 42 -14.03 9.23 -5.81
N GLU A 43 -14.76 8.14 -5.55
CA GLU A 43 -16.22 8.15 -5.40
C GLU A 43 -16.66 9.06 -4.26
N PHE A 44 -15.95 9.01 -3.11
CA PHE A 44 -16.20 9.91 -1.99
C PHE A 44 -15.98 11.37 -2.40
N CYS A 45 -14.85 11.69 -3.02
CA CYS A 45 -14.57 13.05 -3.48
C CYS A 45 -15.63 13.55 -4.47
N SER A 46 -16.06 12.71 -5.41
CA SER A 46 -17.12 13.03 -6.38
C SER A 46 -18.46 13.29 -5.67
N LYS A 47 -18.88 12.38 -4.78
CA LYS A 47 -20.15 12.47 -4.04
C LYS A 47 -20.26 13.74 -3.19
N PHE A 48 -19.15 14.17 -2.59
CA PHE A 48 -19.12 15.33 -1.70
C PHE A 48 -18.53 16.59 -2.37
N ASN A 49 -18.28 16.57 -3.68
CA ASN A 49 -17.65 17.66 -4.43
C ASN A 49 -16.36 18.18 -3.80
N VAL A 50 -15.52 17.27 -3.29
CA VAL A 50 -14.22 17.61 -2.72
C VAL A 50 -13.25 17.93 -3.86
N PRO A 51 -12.77 19.17 -4.01
CA PRO A 51 -11.83 19.50 -5.08
C PRO A 51 -10.47 18.86 -4.79
N PHE A 52 -9.85 18.28 -5.81
CA PHE A 52 -8.48 17.78 -5.74
C PHE A 52 -7.73 18.06 -7.04
N PHE A 53 -6.41 18.14 -6.94
CA PHE A 53 -5.52 18.34 -8.08
C PHE A 53 -4.90 17.01 -8.50
N VAL A 54 -4.87 16.75 -9.81
CA VAL A 54 -4.18 15.60 -10.39
C VAL A 54 -2.80 16.04 -10.86
N ASP A 55 -1.77 15.59 -10.16
CA ASP A 55 -0.39 15.79 -10.58
C ASP A 55 -0.11 14.98 -11.87
N GLN A 56 0.33 15.68 -12.91
CA GLN A 56 0.60 15.11 -14.24
C GLN A 56 1.69 14.04 -14.19
N THR A 57 2.66 14.14 -13.27
CA THR A 57 3.72 13.14 -13.12
C THR A 57 3.17 11.77 -12.70
N ASN A 58 1.97 11.71 -12.13
CA ASN A 58 1.29 10.44 -11.84
C ASN A 58 0.87 9.67 -13.09
N LEU A 59 0.87 10.30 -14.27
CA LEU A 59 0.51 9.67 -15.53
C LEU A 59 1.75 9.19 -16.30
N ASP A 60 2.94 9.54 -15.84
CA ASP A 60 4.21 9.19 -16.47
C ASP A 60 4.90 8.02 -15.73
N SER A 61 5.06 6.90 -16.45
CA SER A 61 5.73 5.69 -15.95
C SER A 61 7.25 5.86 -15.82
N SER A 62 7.85 6.82 -16.53
CA SER A 62 9.29 7.04 -16.53
C SER A 62 9.79 7.82 -15.30
N THR A 63 8.92 8.62 -14.67
CA THR A 63 9.25 9.44 -13.50
C THR A 63 9.75 8.62 -12.30
N SER A 64 9.23 7.40 -12.09
CA SER A 64 9.73 6.52 -11.02
C SER A 64 9.41 5.05 -11.25
N LEU A 65 10.23 4.17 -10.66
CA LEU A 65 9.94 2.73 -10.60
C LEU A 65 8.55 2.43 -10.01
N ARG A 66 8.04 3.29 -9.12
CA ARG A 66 6.69 3.15 -8.53
C ARG A 66 5.61 3.37 -9.56
N ASN A 67 5.75 4.42 -10.36
CA ASN A 67 4.81 4.71 -11.43
C ASN A 67 4.87 3.63 -12.51
N LYS A 68 6.07 3.17 -12.88
CA LYS A 68 6.22 2.04 -13.80
C LYS A 68 5.48 0.80 -13.33
N ILE A 69 5.68 0.40 -12.07
CA ILE A 69 4.98 -0.76 -11.51
C ILE A 69 3.46 -0.55 -11.48
N ARG A 70 2.99 0.64 -11.08
CA ARG A 70 1.55 0.94 -11.03
C ARG A 70 0.88 1.00 -12.39
N LEU A 71 1.52 1.60 -13.39
CA LEU A 71 0.93 1.91 -14.70
C LEU A 71 1.10 0.78 -15.71
N GLU A 72 2.20 0.04 -15.64
CA GLU A 72 2.51 -1.01 -16.64
C GLU A 72 2.34 -2.41 -16.05
N LEU A 73 2.87 -2.64 -14.85
CA LEU A 73 2.98 -3.99 -14.30
C LEU A 73 1.69 -4.48 -13.62
N PHE A 74 1.13 -3.71 -12.68
CA PHE A 74 -0.08 -4.11 -11.96
C PHE A 74 -1.30 -4.34 -12.87
N PRO A 75 -1.57 -3.52 -13.90
CA PRO A 75 -2.67 -3.80 -14.82
C PRO A 75 -2.51 -5.10 -15.58
N GLN A 76 -1.27 -5.55 -15.84
CA GLN A 76 -1.03 -6.85 -16.46
C GLN A 76 -1.29 -8.00 -15.48
N PHE A 77 -0.88 -7.86 -14.22
CA PHE A 77 -1.19 -8.86 -13.19
C PHE A 77 -2.70 -9.04 -12.99
N GLU A 78 -3.46 -7.95 -12.93
CA GLU A 78 -4.93 -8.01 -12.79
C GLU A 78 -5.63 -8.74 -13.94
N LYS A 79 -5.05 -8.75 -15.14
CA LYS A 79 -5.59 -9.51 -16.28
C LYS A 79 -5.36 -11.01 -16.14
N LEU A 80 -4.33 -11.42 -15.40
CA LEU A 80 -3.94 -12.83 -15.24
C LEU A 80 -4.73 -13.50 -14.10
N SER A 81 -5.08 -12.77 -13.05
CA SER A 81 -5.91 -13.27 -11.95
C SER A 81 -6.44 -12.12 -11.08
N ASN A 82 -7.32 -12.41 -10.11
CA ASN A 82 -7.69 -11.49 -9.02
C ASN A 82 -6.53 -11.26 -8.02
N THR A 83 -5.32 -11.01 -8.54
CA THR A 83 -4.05 -11.08 -7.80
C THR A 83 -3.95 -10.04 -6.69
N LYS A 84 -4.64 -8.90 -6.83
CA LYS A 84 -4.68 -7.87 -5.78
C LYS A 84 -5.32 -8.40 -4.50
N GLU A 85 -6.43 -9.11 -4.63
CA GLU A 85 -7.15 -9.68 -3.49
C GLU A 85 -6.32 -10.81 -2.86
N SER A 86 -5.83 -11.76 -3.66
CA SER A 86 -5.02 -12.86 -3.13
C SER A 86 -3.72 -12.38 -2.48
N PHE A 87 -3.11 -11.31 -3.00
CA PHE A 87 -1.93 -10.68 -2.39
C PHE A 87 -2.29 -10.00 -1.06
N TYR A 88 -3.41 -9.27 -1.00
CA TYR A 88 -3.89 -8.65 0.22
C TYR A 88 -4.21 -9.69 1.30
N GLN A 89 -4.90 -10.77 0.94
CA GLN A 89 -5.20 -11.88 1.84
C GLN A 89 -3.92 -12.55 2.35
N SER A 90 -2.93 -12.76 1.48
CA SER A 90 -1.62 -13.29 1.89
C SER A 90 -0.94 -12.36 2.91
N MET A 91 -1.03 -11.05 2.73
CA MET A 91 -0.51 -10.06 3.67
C MET A 91 -1.25 -10.10 5.02
N LEU A 92 -2.57 -10.20 5.01
CA LEU A 92 -3.38 -10.32 6.24
C LEU A 92 -3.04 -11.58 7.04
N ASN A 93 -2.89 -12.72 6.35
CA ASN A 93 -2.51 -13.97 6.99
C ASN A 93 -1.16 -13.84 7.69
N ILE A 94 -0.16 -13.26 7.03
CA ILE A 94 1.16 -13.05 7.64
C ILE A 94 1.09 -12.10 8.83
N TYR A 95 0.27 -11.04 8.78
CA TYR A 95 0.05 -10.19 9.95
C TYR A 95 -0.52 -10.98 11.13
N SER A 96 -1.54 -11.80 10.90
CA SER A 96 -2.14 -12.62 11.94
C SER A 96 -1.16 -13.64 12.52
N GLU A 97 -0.30 -14.24 11.68
CA GLU A 97 0.75 -15.17 12.12
C GLU A 97 1.78 -14.48 13.01
N LEU A 98 2.21 -13.27 12.66
CA LEU A 98 3.17 -12.52 13.46
C LEU A 98 2.61 -12.08 14.81
N GLU A 99 1.35 -11.66 14.85
CA GLU A 99 0.66 -11.32 16.09
C GLU A 99 0.51 -12.57 17.00
N ASN A 100 0.20 -13.73 16.42
CA ASN A 100 0.15 -14.99 17.17
C ASN A 100 1.52 -15.37 17.76
N LEU A 101 2.62 -15.15 17.02
CA LEU A 101 3.97 -15.43 17.50
C LEU A 101 4.39 -14.48 18.63
N GLU A 102 4.07 -13.18 18.54
CA GLU A 102 4.34 -12.21 19.61
C GLU A 102 3.57 -12.52 20.90
N ASN A 103 2.40 -13.16 20.79
CA ASN A 103 1.58 -13.59 21.93
C ASN A 103 2.04 -14.93 22.56
N LEU A 104 2.93 -15.69 21.91
CA LEU A 104 3.50 -16.95 22.40
C LEU A 104 4.77 -16.75 23.25
N ASP A 105 5.38 -15.57 23.18
CA ASP A 105 6.58 -15.18 23.94
C ASP A 105 6.27 -14.52 25.31
N LEU A 106 5.05 -14.72 25.84
CA LEU A 106 4.58 -14.35 27.18
C LEU A 106 4.27 -15.61 28.02
#